data_AF-A0A5A7YHE8-F1
#
_entry.id   AF-A0A5A7YHE8-F1
#
_cell.length_a   1.000
_cell.length_b   1.000
_cell.length_c   1.000
_cell.angle_alpha   90.00
_cell.angle_beta   90.00
_cell.angle_gamma   90.00
#
_symmetry.space_group_name_H-M   'P 1'
#
loop_
_entity.id
_entity.type
_entity.pdbx_description
1 polymer ?
#
loop_
_entity_poly.entity_id
_entity_poly.type
_entity_poly.pdbx_seq_one_letter_code
_entity_poly.pdbx_strand_id
1 'polypeptide(L)'
;PFRPRTRAPHPDALAYILHTSGSTGTPKACANIHSALANRLAWMQAHFGIGPADVILHKTPVSFDVAVWEILLPLVSGARLVMAPPHAHRDPDALAALIQRHSVTTVHFVPALLEAFLATGRLAACPSLSRIVCSGEALAPDLAAAVGAQSRAALANLYGPTEAAIDVTAWTCRPEPDAPRVPIGHPIANTQIHVLDDALHPVPVGVVGALYIGGTGLARGYLGRPG
;
A
#
# COMPACT_ATOMS: atom_id res chain seq x y z
N PRO A 1 -0.16 10.33 -36.01
CA PRO A 1 -1.23 9.82 -35.13
C PRO A 1 -0.80 8.54 -34.40
N PHE A 2 -0.60 8.61 -33.09
CA PHE A 2 -0.43 7.43 -32.24
C PHE A 2 -1.74 6.63 -32.30
N ARG A 3 -1.75 5.51 -33.02
CA ARG A 3 -2.83 4.55 -32.93
C ARG A 3 -2.52 3.68 -31.70
N PRO A 4 -3.23 3.85 -30.57
CA PRO A 4 -3.03 2.94 -29.46
C PRO A 4 -3.29 1.52 -29.97
N ARG A 5 -2.37 0.60 -29.73
CA ARG A 5 -2.62 -0.82 -30.02
C ARG A 5 -3.79 -1.24 -29.14
N THR A 6 -4.96 -1.43 -29.75
CA THR A 6 -6.26 -1.66 -29.10
C THR A 6 -6.46 -3.07 -28.55
N ARG A 7 -5.40 -3.88 -28.44
CA ARG A 7 -5.53 -5.19 -27.81
C ARG A 7 -5.30 -5.02 -26.32
N ALA A 8 -6.31 -5.37 -25.53
CA ALA A 8 -6.15 -5.49 -24.09
C ALA A 8 -4.92 -6.36 -23.78
N PRO A 9 -4.05 -5.96 -22.85
CA PRO A 9 -2.88 -6.74 -22.49
C PRO A 9 -3.33 -8.11 -21.97
N HIS A 10 -2.54 -9.14 -22.25
CA HIS A 10 -2.79 -10.47 -21.71
C HIS A 10 -2.70 -10.44 -20.17
N PRO A 11 -3.54 -11.16 -19.41
CA PRO A 11 -3.48 -11.16 -17.94
C PRO A 11 -2.08 -11.50 -17.38
N ASP A 12 -1.38 -12.42 -18.03
CA ASP A 12 -0.02 -12.79 -17.62
C ASP A 12 1.07 -11.86 -18.15
N ALA A 13 0.76 -10.87 -18.99
CA ALA A 13 1.76 -9.91 -19.46
C ALA A 13 2.29 -9.07 -18.28
N LEU A 14 3.54 -8.61 -18.39
CA LEU A 14 4.12 -7.72 -17.38
C LEU A 14 3.36 -6.40 -17.34
N ALA A 15 2.94 -5.98 -16.15
CA ALA A 15 2.33 -4.69 -15.89
C ALA A 15 3.37 -3.64 -15.50
N TYR A 16 4.32 -4.01 -14.63
CA TYR A 16 5.41 -3.13 -14.21
C TYR A 16 6.62 -3.93 -13.72
N ILE A 17 7.76 -3.25 -13.68
CA ILE A 17 9.02 -3.77 -13.14
C ILE A 17 9.58 -2.74 -12.17
N LEU A 18 9.89 -3.17 -10.95
CA LEU A 18 10.53 -2.32 -9.94
C LEU A 18 11.78 -3.00 -9.41
N HIS A 19 12.82 -2.20 -9.19
CA HIS A 19 14.08 -2.68 -8.66
C HIS A 19 14.08 -2.56 -7.14
N THR A 20 14.37 -3.66 -6.45
CA THR A 20 14.55 -3.73 -5.00
C THR A 20 16.02 -3.95 -4.66
N SER A 21 16.42 -3.61 -3.43
CA SER A 21 17.78 -3.89 -2.95
C SER A 21 18.04 -5.40 -2.97
N GLY A 22 19.14 -5.79 -3.63
CA GLY A 22 19.59 -7.18 -3.64
C GLY A 22 20.60 -7.41 -2.52
N SER A 23 20.47 -8.53 -1.79
CA SER A 23 21.47 -8.98 -0.82
C SER A 23 22.87 -9.18 -1.41
N THR A 24 22.97 -9.36 -2.74
CA THR A 24 24.23 -9.50 -3.49
C THR A 24 24.81 -8.18 -3.98
N GLY A 25 24.30 -7.03 -3.50
CA GLY A 25 24.71 -5.69 -3.92
C GLY A 25 24.19 -5.24 -5.30
N THR A 26 23.63 -6.15 -6.10
CA THR A 26 23.00 -5.82 -7.39
C THR A 26 21.48 -5.82 -7.24
N PRO A 27 20.78 -4.71 -7.58
CA PRO A 27 19.32 -4.64 -7.49
C PRO A 27 18.61 -5.78 -8.24
N LYS A 28 17.51 -6.26 -7.68
CA LYS A 28 16.67 -7.31 -8.27
C LYS A 28 15.44 -6.68 -8.90
N ALA A 29 15.16 -7.01 -10.17
CA ALA A 29 14.06 -6.45 -10.93
C ALA A 29 12.79 -7.31 -10.75
N CYS A 30 11.92 -6.96 -9.81
CA CYS A 30 10.67 -7.66 -9.58
C CYS A 30 9.66 -7.40 -10.71
N ALA A 31 9.24 -8.45 -11.41
CA ALA A 31 8.37 -8.36 -12.58
C ALA A 31 6.92 -8.77 -12.24
N ASN A 32 6.06 -7.77 -12.03
CA ASN A 32 4.64 -7.98 -11.68
C ASN A 32 3.76 -8.04 -12.94
N ILE A 33 2.74 -8.89 -12.91
CA ILE A 33 1.84 -9.16 -14.04
C ILE A 33 0.49 -8.44 -13.91
N HIS A 34 -0.22 -8.30 -15.04
CA HIS A 34 -1.51 -7.61 -15.10
C HIS A 34 -2.58 -8.22 -14.19
N SER A 35 -2.69 -9.56 -14.12
CA SER A 35 -3.67 -10.24 -13.27
C SER A 35 -3.44 -9.99 -11.78
N ALA A 36 -2.19 -10.01 -11.32
CA ALA A 36 -1.80 -9.69 -9.95
C ALA A 36 -2.19 -8.26 -9.56
N LEU A 37 -1.85 -7.29 -10.42
CA LEU A 37 -2.21 -5.89 -10.23
C LEU A 37 -3.72 -5.67 -10.26
N ALA A 38 -4.44 -6.30 -11.21
CA ALA A 38 -5.89 -6.20 -11.30
C ALA A 38 -6.58 -6.73 -10.04
N ASN A 39 -6.12 -7.87 -9.50
CA ASN A 39 -6.61 -8.42 -8.23
C ASN A 39 -6.41 -7.43 -7.08
N ARG A 40 -5.21 -6.85 -6.96
CA ARG A 40 -4.87 -5.88 -5.91
C ARG A 40 -5.71 -4.61 -5.96
N LEU A 41 -5.94 -4.06 -7.17
CA LEU A 41 -6.75 -2.84 -7.35
C LEU A 41 -8.25 -3.11 -7.13
N ALA A 42 -8.77 -4.22 -7.66
CA ALA A 42 -10.17 -4.60 -7.47
C ALA A 42 -10.50 -4.85 -5.99
N TRP A 43 -9.61 -5.56 -5.27
CA TRP A 43 -9.76 -5.73 -3.82
C TRP A 43 -9.77 -4.38 -3.10
N MET A 44 -8.82 -3.49 -3.40
CA MET A 44 -8.71 -2.21 -2.70
C MET A 44 -9.92 -1.31 -2.96
N GLN A 45 -10.40 -1.27 -4.20
CA GLN A 45 -11.62 -0.56 -4.55
C GLN A 45 -12.82 -1.07 -3.75
N ALA A 46 -13.04 -2.39 -3.73
CA ALA A 46 -14.17 -2.99 -3.04
C ALA A 46 -14.06 -2.84 -1.50
N HIS A 47 -12.89 -3.13 -0.93
CA HIS A 47 -12.65 -3.11 0.51
C HIS A 47 -12.77 -1.71 1.10
N PHE A 48 -12.31 -0.69 0.37
CA PHE A 48 -12.33 0.70 0.81
C PHE A 48 -13.49 1.52 0.24
N GLY A 49 -14.31 0.93 -0.63
CA GLY A 49 -15.44 1.62 -1.27
C GLY A 49 -15.02 2.82 -2.11
N ILE A 50 -13.83 2.77 -2.74
CA ILE A 50 -13.28 3.90 -3.49
C ILE A 50 -14.10 4.14 -4.75
N GLY A 51 -14.50 5.39 -4.98
CA GLY A 51 -15.30 5.78 -6.14
C GLY A 51 -15.17 7.26 -6.53
N PRO A 52 -16.09 7.78 -7.36
CA PRO A 52 -15.99 9.13 -7.93
C PRO A 52 -15.98 10.29 -6.93
N ALA A 53 -16.41 10.06 -5.68
CA ALA A 53 -16.36 11.05 -4.62
C ALA A 53 -14.97 11.15 -3.94
N ASP A 54 -14.08 10.19 -4.20
CA ASP A 54 -12.76 10.14 -3.58
C ASP A 54 -11.73 10.99 -4.32
N VAL A 55 -10.77 11.46 -3.54
CA VAL A 55 -9.60 12.18 -4.01
C VAL A 55 -8.36 11.52 -3.43
N ILE A 56 -7.58 10.86 -4.29
CA ILE A 56 -6.34 10.17 -3.93
C ILE A 56 -5.16 11.10 -4.19
N LEU A 57 -4.29 11.23 -3.19
CA LEU A 57 -3.03 11.95 -3.33
C LEU A 57 -1.92 11.01 -3.81
N HIS A 58 -1.35 11.32 -4.97
CA HIS A 58 -0.10 10.74 -5.41
C HIS A 58 1.07 11.57 -4.90
N LYS A 59 1.85 11.01 -3.99
CA LYS A 59 3.07 11.64 -3.44
C LYS A 59 4.27 10.70 -3.41
N THR A 60 4.03 9.40 -3.56
CA THR A 60 5.05 8.37 -3.41
C THR A 60 5.92 8.35 -4.66
N PRO A 61 7.27 8.35 -4.53
CA PRO A 61 8.13 8.27 -5.71
C PRO A 61 7.81 7.03 -6.53
N VAL A 62 7.77 7.16 -7.86
CA VAL A 62 7.39 6.07 -8.79
C VAL A 62 8.34 4.86 -8.78
N SER A 63 9.47 4.97 -8.10
CA SER A 63 10.39 3.86 -7.82
C SER A 63 9.90 2.92 -6.71
N PHE A 64 8.85 3.30 -5.97
CA PHE A 64 8.20 2.45 -4.96
C PHE A 64 6.84 1.96 -5.49
N ASP A 65 6.52 0.71 -5.19
CA ASP A 65 5.33 0.02 -5.69
C ASP A 65 4.01 0.61 -5.19
N VAL A 66 3.99 1.24 -4.01
CA VAL A 66 2.84 2.03 -3.51
C VAL A 66 2.40 3.10 -4.52
N ALA A 67 3.30 3.71 -5.28
CA ALA A 67 2.94 4.68 -6.32
C ALA A 67 2.02 4.09 -7.38
N VAL A 68 2.09 2.77 -7.63
CA VAL A 68 1.30 2.09 -8.64
C VAL A 68 -0.19 2.18 -8.32
N TRP A 69 -0.61 1.94 -7.06
CA TRP A 69 -2.02 2.07 -6.71
C TRP A 69 -2.44 3.54 -6.53
N GLU A 70 -1.56 4.42 -6.04
CA GLU A 70 -1.85 5.86 -5.98
C GLU A 70 -2.25 6.40 -7.37
N ILE A 71 -1.59 5.91 -8.43
CA ILE A 71 -1.85 6.32 -9.81
C ILE A 71 -3.03 5.57 -10.42
N LEU A 72 -3.06 4.24 -10.31
CA LEU A 72 -4.00 3.42 -11.10
C LEU A 72 -5.37 3.22 -10.43
N LEU A 73 -5.43 3.17 -9.10
CA LEU A 73 -6.70 3.04 -8.38
C LEU A 73 -7.71 4.14 -8.73
N PRO A 74 -7.36 5.44 -8.77
CA PRO A 74 -8.33 6.46 -9.15
C PRO A 74 -8.80 6.32 -10.61
N LEU A 75 -7.92 5.89 -11.52
CA LEU A 75 -8.25 5.73 -12.93
C LEU A 75 -9.27 4.59 -13.18
N VAL A 76 -9.19 3.51 -12.41
CA VAL A 76 -10.12 2.38 -12.55
C VAL A 76 -11.40 2.53 -11.71
N SER A 77 -11.39 3.40 -10.70
CA SER A 77 -12.54 3.63 -9.81
C SER A 77 -13.35 4.89 -10.16
N GLY A 78 -12.83 5.76 -11.03
CA GLY A 78 -13.42 7.06 -11.35
C GLY A 78 -13.13 8.14 -10.31
N ALA A 79 -12.32 7.86 -9.29
CA ALA A 79 -11.87 8.84 -8.31
C ALA A 79 -10.91 9.87 -8.94
N ARG A 80 -10.73 11.00 -8.25
CA ARG A 80 -9.80 12.05 -8.68
C ARG A 80 -8.39 11.75 -8.18
N LEU A 81 -7.40 11.92 -9.06
CA LEU A 81 -5.97 11.91 -8.71
C LEU A 81 -5.45 13.35 -8.52
N VAL A 82 -4.74 13.59 -7.42
CA VAL A 82 -3.99 14.83 -7.17
C VAL A 82 -2.51 14.47 -7.14
N MET A 83 -1.71 15.11 -7.99
CA MET A 83 -0.26 14.89 -8.00
C MET A 83 0.44 15.92 -7.12
N ALA A 84 1.20 15.44 -6.13
CA ALA A 84 2.04 16.30 -5.32
C ALA A 84 3.24 16.80 -6.15
N PRO A 85 3.70 18.04 -5.95
CA PRO A 85 4.96 18.52 -6.53
C PRO A 85 6.15 17.66 -6.08
N PRO A 86 7.26 17.67 -6.85
CA PRO A 86 8.50 17.01 -6.44
C PRO A 86 8.90 17.38 -5.01
N HIS A 87 9.34 16.39 -4.24
CA HIS A 87 9.79 16.53 -2.83
C HIS A 87 8.73 16.95 -1.80
N ALA A 88 7.48 17.24 -2.18
CA ALA A 88 6.42 17.58 -1.22
C ALA A 88 6.14 16.47 -0.20
N HIS A 89 6.47 15.20 -0.52
CA HIS A 89 6.36 14.08 0.43
C HIS A 89 7.32 14.17 1.64
N ARG A 90 8.30 15.08 1.60
CA ARG A 90 9.28 15.31 2.69
C ARG A 90 8.93 16.51 3.56
N ASP A 91 7.91 17.27 3.18
CA ASP A 91 7.48 18.48 3.85
C ASP A 91 6.04 18.29 4.37
N PRO A 92 5.88 18.01 5.68
CA PRO A 92 4.56 17.83 6.27
C PRO A 92 3.61 19.02 6.10
N ASP A 93 4.12 20.25 6.15
CA ASP A 93 3.28 21.46 6.02
C ASP A 93 2.79 21.60 4.58
N ALA A 94 3.67 21.39 3.59
CA ALA A 94 3.28 21.38 2.18
C ALA A 94 2.26 20.26 1.88
N LEU A 95 2.45 19.08 2.49
CA LEU A 95 1.54 17.96 2.35
C LEU A 95 0.15 18.28 2.93
N ALA A 96 0.09 18.86 4.13
CA ALA A 96 -1.16 19.29 4.74
C ALA A 96 -1.88 20.35 3.89
N ALA A 97 -1.13 21.32 3.35
CA ALA A 97 -1.69 22.34 2.45
C ALA A 97 -2.30 21.73 1.18
N LEU A 98 -1.65 20.73 0.58
CA LEU A 98 -2.19 20.01 -0.57
C LEU A 98 -3.46 19.23 -0.23
N ILE A 99 -3.46 18.53 0.91
CA ILE A 99 -4.61 17.77 1.40
C ILE A 99 -5.82 18.70 1.57
N GLN A 100 -5.63 19.84 2.22
CA GLN A 100 -6.68 20.83 2.44
C GLN A 100 -7.15 21.45 1.12
N ARG A 101 -6.22 21.95 0.30
CA ARG A 101 -6.53 22.64 -0.96
C ARG A 101 -7.32 21.77 -1.93
N HIS A 102 -7.02 20.47 -1.97
CA HIS A 102 -7.62 19.55 -2.93
C HIS A 102 -8.70 18.65 -2.33
N SER A 103 -8.99 18.82 -1.03
CA SER A 103 -9.92 17.98 -0.26
C SER A 103 -9.61 16.49 -0.44
N VAL A 104 -8.33 16.12 -0.26
CA VAL A 104 -7.86 14.73 -0.37
C VAL A 104 -8.64 13.87 0.64
N THR A 105 -9.14 12.72 0.19
CA THR A 105 -9.89 11.75 1.01
C THR A 105 -9.02 10.58 1.44
N THR A 106 -8.08 10.16 0.58
CA THR A 106 -7.20 9.01 0.81
C THR A 106 -5.74 9.37 0.61
N VAL A 107 -4.90 9.05 1.60
CA VAL A 107 -3.44 9.26 1.56
C VAL A 107 -2.70 8.05 2.13
N HIS A 108 -1.53 7.76 1.55
CA HIS A 108 -0.59 6.76 2.07
C HIS A 108 0.46 7.39 2.98
N PHE A 109 0.93 6.68 4.00
CA PHE A 109 2.17 6.99 4.70
C PHE A 109 2.99 5.73 4.97
N VAL A 110 4.31 5.85 4.90
CA VAL A 110 5.19 4.93 5.65
C VAL A 110 5.12 5.36 7.13
N PRO A 111 5.07 4.44 8.12
CA PRO A 111 4.95 4.78 9.53
C PRO A 111 5.86 5.92 10.03
N ALA A 112 7.16 5.91 9.72
CA ALA A 112 8.06 7.00 10.09
C ALA A 112 7.64 8.38 9.51
N LEU A 113 7.07 8.42 8.30
CA LEU A 113 6.54 9.66 7.70
C LEU A 113 5.22 10.09 8.34
N LEU A 114 4.38 9.14 8.75
CA LEU A 114 3.15 9.44 9.49
C LEU A 114 3.47 10.07 10.84
N GLU A 115 4.48 9.55 11.54
CA GLU A 115 4.95 10.11 12.81
C GLU A 115 5.42 11.56 12.65
N ALA A 116 6.29 11.82 11.67
CA ALA A 116 6.73 13.18 11.35
C ALA A 116 5.56 14.11 10.99
N PHE A 117 4.56 13.60 10.26
CA PHE A 117 3.37 14.37 9.92
C PHE A 117 2.51 14.70 11.14
N LEU A 118 2.27 13.73 12.04
CA LEU A 118 1.48 13.93 13.26
C LEU A 118 2.14 14.88 14.24
N ALA A 119 3.47 14.90 14.30
CA ALA A 119 4.24 15.81 15.16
C ALA A 119 3.98 17.29 14.85
N THR A 120 3.51 17.61 13.63
CA THR A 120 3.14 18.98 13.25
C THR A 120 1.76 19.42 13.76
N GLY A 121 0.93 18.48 14.24
CA GLY A 121 -0.47 18.75 14.62
C GLY A 121 -1.41 19.11 13.45
N ARG A 122 -0.93 19.02 12.20
CA ARG A 122 -1.69 19.44 11.01
C ARG A 122 -2.78 18.47 10.59
N LEU A 123 -2.75 17.22 11.09
CA LEU A 123 -3.74 16.22 10.70
C LEU A 123 -5.16 16.64 11.11
N ALA A 124 -5.32 17.29 12.26
CA ALA A 124 -6.60 17.82 12.73
C ALA A 124 -7.19 18.90 11.80
N ALA A 125 -6.35 19.57 11.01
CA ALA A 125 -6.75 20.56 10.01
C ALA A 125 -7.08 19.93 8.63
N CYS A 126 -7.11 18.60 8.52
CA CYS A 126 -7.38 17.87 7.27
C CYS A 126 -8.72 17.09 7.34
N PRO A 127 -9.88 17.77 7.49
CA PRO A 127 -11.15 17.10 7.76
C PRO A 127 -11.71 16.29 6.57
N SER A 128 -11.18 16.51 5.35
CA SER A 128 -11.57 15.74 4.16
C SER A 128 -11.01 14.32 4.16
N LEU A 129 -9.95 14.05 4.93
CA LEU A 129 -9.37 12.72 5.01
C LEU A 129 -10.36 11.76 5.67
N SER A 130 -10.83 10.79 4.89
CA SER A 130 -11.62 9.66 5.36
C SER A 130 -10.76 8.42 5.58
N ARG A 131 -9.58 8.35 4.95
CA ARG A 131 -8.71 7.19 4.96
C ARG A 131 -7.23 7.53 4.97
N ILE A 132 -6.51 6.91 5.89
CA ILE A 132 -5.05 6.89 5.95
C ILE A 132 -4.60 5.44 5.80
N VAL A 133 -3.76 5.18 4.81
CA VAL A 133 -3.19 3.85 4.55
C VAL A 133 -1.73 3.86 4.98
N CYS A 134 -1.31 2.90 5.79
CA CYS A 134 0.07 2.69 6.17
C CYS A 134 0.61 1.36 5.67
N SER A 135 1.84 1.36 5.18
CA SER A 135 2.57 0.13 4.84
C SER A 135 4.07 0.39 4.73
N GLY A 136 4.87 -0.69 4.62
CA GLY A 136 6.32 -0.64 4.42
C GLY A 136 7.16 -0.74 5.69
N GLU A 137 6.59 -0.46 6.86
CA GLU A 137 7.22 -0.65 8.17
C GLU A 137 6.20 -1.15 9.19
N ALA A 138 6.67 -1.60 10.36
CA ALA A 138 5.79 -1.93 11.47
C ALA A 138 5.08 -0.68 11.98
N LEU A 139 3.75 -0.72 12.06
CA LEU A 139 2.95 0.36 12.62
C LEU A 139 2.87 0.21 14.16
N ALA A 140 3.39 1.20 14.89
CA ALA A 140 3.35 1.22 16.35
C ALA A 140 1.92 1.49 16.88
N PRO A 141 1.49 0.83 17.98
CA PRO A 141 0.20 1.11 18.62
C PRO A 141 0.02 2.58 19.01
N ASP A 142 1.06 3.21 19.58
CA ASP A 142 1.02 4.62 19.99
C ASP A 142 0.82 5.55 18.79
N LEU A 143 1.41 5.22 17.64
CA LEU A 143 1.23 5.98 16.41
C LEU A 143 -0.21 5.86 15.90
N ALA A 144 -0.80 4.66 15.96
CA ALA A 144 -2.21 4.46 15.60
C ALA A 144 -3.16 5.21 16.55
N ALA A 145 -2.87 5.23 17.86
CA ALA A 145 -3.62 5.99 18.84
C ALA A 145 -3.53 7.51 18.58
N ALA A 146 -2.33 8.01 18.23
CA ALA A 146 -2.12 9.41 17.89
C ALA A 146 -2.91 9.86 16.65
N VAL A 147 -3.06 8.99 15.64
CA VAL A 147 -3.98 9.26 14.50
C VAL A 147 -5.41 9.44 14.99
N GLY A 148 -5.90 8.52 15.83
CA GLY A 148 -7.28 8.58 16.36
C GLY A 148 -7.54 9.80 17.25
N ALA A 149 -6.51 10.32 17.91
CA ALA A 149 -6.60 11.55 18.69
C ALA A 149 -6.69 12.83 17.83
N GLN A 150 -6.16 12.81 16.60
CA GLN A 150 -6.12 13.97 15.70
C GLN A 150 -7.12 13.90 14.54
N SER A 151 -7.67 12.73 14.21
CA SER A 151 -8.51 12.54 13.04
C SER A 151 -9.60 11.49 13.23
N ARG A 152 -10.68 11.64 12.46
CA ARG A 152 -11.73 10.62 12.32
C ARG A 152 -11.50 9.69 11.13
N ALA A 153 -10.41 9.89 10.37
CA ALA A 153 -10.06 9.04 9.24
C ALA A 153 -9.82 7.60 9.70
N ALA A 154 -10.28 6.63 8.92
CA ALA A 154 -9.95 5.23 9.15
C ALA A 154 -8.46 4.99 8.84
N LEU A 155 -7.73 4.45 9.81
CA LEU A 155 -6.35 4.04 9.63
C LEU A 155 -6.30 2.56 9.24
N ALA A 156 -5.70 2.26 8.09
CA ALA A 156 -5.48 0.90 7.61
C ALA A 156 -3.99 0.58 7.61
N ASN A 157 -3.60 -0.53 8.23
CA ASN A 157 -2.26 -1.10 8.16
C ASN A 157 -2.26 -2.20 7.08
N LEU A 158 -1.50 -2.00 6.03
CA LEU A 158 -1.29 -2.97 4.95
C LEU A 158 0.13 -3.51 5.00
N TYR A 159 0.30 -4.73 4.52
CA TYR A 159 1.61 -5.36 4.42
C TYR A 159 1.71 -6.14 3.13
N GLY A 160 2.83 -5.98 2.43
CA GLY A 160 3.30 -6.92 1.43
C GLY A 160 4.65 -6.52 0.86
N PRO A 161 5.37 -7.49 0.28
CA PRO A 161 6.59 -7.24 -0.45
C PRO A 161 6.29 -6.86 -1.91
N THR A 162 7.25 -6.22 -2.58
CA THR A 162 7.16 -5.88 -4.01
C THR A 162 6.96 -7.13 -4.90
N GLU A 163 7.43 -8.28 -4.44
CA GLU A 163 7.27 -9.62 -5.02
C GLU A 163 5.82 -10.15 -5.02
N ALA A 164 4.88 -9.46 -4.37
CA ALA A 164 3.49 -9.90 -4.27
C ALA A 164 2.47 -8.78 -4.54
N ALA A 165 2.75 -7.94 -5.55
CA ALA A 165 1.87 -6.86 -6.00
C ALA A 165 1.44 -5.90 -4.88
N ILE A 166 2.43 -5.22 -4.30
CA ILE A 166 2.29 -4.11 -3.33
C ILE A 166 1.93 -4.58 -1.92
N ASP A 167 0.67 -4.98 -1.67
CA ASP A 167 0.20 -5.40 -0.34
C ASP A 167 -0.64 -6.66 -0.46
N VAL A 168 -0.45 -7.60 0.47
CA VAL A 168 -1.07 -8.92 0.50
C VAL A 168 -1.97 -9.15 1.72
N THR A 169 -1.82 -8.34 2.77
CA THR A 169 -2.71 -8.36 3.94
C THR A 169 -3.17 -6.96 4.33
N ALA A 170 -4.30 -6.90 5.04
CA ALA A 170 -4.90 -5.66 5.50
C ALA A 170 -5.48 -5.78 6.91
N TRP A 171 -5.28 -4.73 7.71
CA TRP A 171 -5.88 -4.53 9.01
C TRP A 171 -6.45 -3.12 9.13
N THR A 172 -7.72 -2.98 9.51
CA THR A 172 -8.28 -1.67 9.88
C THR A 172 -8.06 -1.46 11.38
N CYS A 173 -7.23 -0.48 11.72
CA CYS A 173 -6.90 -0.18 13.10
C CYS A 173 -8.16 0.25 13.86
N ARG A 174 -8.31 -0.31 15.07
CA ARG A 174 -9.35 0.06 16.03
C ARG A 174 -8.65 0.53 17.31
N PRO A 175 -9.25 1.46 18.08
CA PRO A 175 -8.74 1.82 19.39
C PRO A 175 -8.77 0.60 20.31
N GLU A 176 -7.60 0.03 20.59
CA GLU A 176 -7.40 -1.05 21.56
C GLU A 176 -6.29 -0.61 22.51
N PRO A 177 -6.64 -0.05 23.70
CA PRO A 177 -5.70 0.63 24.59
C PRO A 177 -4.50 -0.22 25.05
N ASP A 178 -4.57 -1.55 24.92
CA ASP A 178 -3.58 -2.49 25.44
C ASP A 178 -3.05 -3.47 24.37
N ALA A 179 -3.31 -3.22 23.09
CA ALA A 179 -2.81 -4.10 22.03
C ALA A 179 -1.28 -3.98 21.93
N PRO A 180 -0.51 -5.08 22.12
CA PRO A 180 0.96 -5.01 22.17
C PRO A 180 1.59 -4.72 20.79
N ARG A 181 0.82 -4.81 19.71
CA ARG A 181 1.24 -4.58 18.32
C ARG A 181 0.03 -4.33 17.43
N VAL A 182 0.22 -3.58 16.35
CA VAL A 182 -0.78 -3.50 15.28
C VAL A 182 -0.57 -4.70 14.33
N PRO A 183 -1.57 -5.58 14.14
CA PRO A 183 -1.46 -6.69 13.20
C PRO A 183 -1.24 -6.22 11.75
N ILE A 184 -0.58 -7.04 10.94
CA ILE A 184 -0.59 -6.92 9.47
C ILE A 184 -1.93 -7.39 8.87
N GLY A 185 -2.76 -8.05 9.69
CA GLY A 185 -4.16 -8.37 9.41
C GLY A 185 -4.36 -9.65 8.62
N HIS A 186 -5.37 -9.63 7.75
CA HIS A 186 -5.85 -10.80 7.01
C HIS A 186 -5.49 -10.72 5.53
N PRO A 187 -5.39 -11.87 4.83
CA PRO A 187 -5.12 -11.89 3.39
C PRO A 187 -6.14 -11.07 2.60
N ILE A 188 -5.66 -10.38 1.56
CA ILE A 188 -6.55 -9.77 0.55
C ILE A 188 -7.18 -10.83 -0.35
N ALA A 189 -8.05 -10.41 -1.27
CA ALA A 189 -8.70 -11.33 -2.20
C ALA A 189 -7.69 -12.18 -2.99
N ASN A 190 -8.01 -13.47 -3.16
CA ASN A 190 -7.22 -14.43 -3.94
C ASN A 190 -5.76 -14.58 -3.49
N THR A 191 -5.49 -14.34 -2.21
CA THR A 191 -4.19 -14.45 -1.56
C THR A 191 -4.26 -15.46 -0.41
N GLN A 192 -3.21 -16.27 -0.29
CA GLN A 192 -3.01 -17.20 0.80
C GLN A 192 -1.79 -16.76 1.62
N ILE A 193 -1.90 -16.86 2.94
CA ILE A 193 -0.83 -16.55 3.88
C ILE A 193 -0.61 -17.78 4.75
N HIS A 194 0.63 -18.25 4.82
CA HIS A 194 1.04 -19.38 5.63
C HIS A 194 2.14 -18.96 6.59
N VAL A 195 2.10 -19.47 7.82
CA VAL A 195 3.21 -19.35 8.78
C VAL A 195 3.75 -20.75 8.97
N LEU A 196 4.99 -20.98 8.52
CA LEU A 196 5.59 -22.31 8.44
C LEU A 196 6.85 -22.41 9.31
N ASP A 197 7.15 -23.61 9.79
CA ASP A 197 8.43 -23.93 10.41
C ASP A 197 9.53 -24.21 9.35
N ASP A 198 10.74 -24.53 9.82
CA ASP A 198 11.89 -24.83 8.96
C ASP A 198 11.70 -26.12 8.12
N ALA A 199 10.74 -26.97 8.49
CA ALA A 199 10.36 -28.17 7.76
C ALA A 199 9.17 -27.94 6.80
N LEU A 200 8.74 -26.69 6.61
CA LEU A 200 7.60 -26.26 5.79
C LEU A 200 6.23 -26.77 6.28
N HIS A 201 6.10 -27.10 7.56
CA HIS A 201 4.81 -27.42 8.16
C HIS A 201 4.14 -26.18 8.76
N PRO A 202 2.80 -26.06 8.69
CA PRO A 202 2.08 -24.99 9.36
C PRO A 202 2.33 -25.00 10.87
N VAL A 203 2.68 -23.84 11.43
CA VAL A 203 2.82 -23.69 12.89
C VAL A 203 1.46 -23.39 13.55
N PRO A 204 1.26 -23.79 14.82
CA PRO A 204 0.06 -23.43 15.58
C PRO A 204 -0.09 -21.90 15.76
N VAL A 205 -1.33 -21.45 16.00
CA VAL A 205 -1.61 -20.04 16.30
C VAL A 205 -0.79 -19.58 17.51
N GLY A 206 -0.11 -18.43 17.36
CA GLY A 206 0.73 -17.83 18.41
C GLY A 206 2.18 -18.29 18.39
N VAL A 207 2.53 -19.30 17.59
CA VAL A 207 3.92 -19.75 17.41
C VAL A 207 4.57 -18.96 16.27
N VAL A 208 5.83 -18.55 16.47
CA VAL A 208 6.62 -17.84 15.47
C VAL A 208 7.05 -18.82 14.38
N GLY A 209 6.93 -18.40 13.11
CA GLY A 209 7.43 -19.11 11.95
C GLY A 209 7.69 -18.15 10.78
N ALA A 210 8.16 -18.68 9.66
CA ALA A 210 8.40 -17.93 8.44
C ALA A 210 7.09 -17.68 7.68
N LEU A 211 6.90 -16.45 7.19
CA LEU A 211 5.71 -16.05 6.44
C LEU A 211 5.88 -16.39 4.96
N TYR A 212 4.96 -17.18 4.41
CA TYR A 212 4.87 -17.52 3.00
C TYR A 212 3.59 -16.97 2.38
N ILE A 213 3.72 -16.48 1.15
CA ILE A 213 2.64 -15.85 0.40
C ILE A 213 2.35 -16.70 -0.83
N GLY A 214 1.08 -17.02 -1.04
CA GLY A 214 0.57 -17.74 -2.21
C GLY A 214 -0.58 -16.98 -2.88
N GLY A 215 -0.89 -17.35 -4.12
CA GLY A 215 -2.08 -16.86 -4.83
C GLY A 215 -1.79 -15.87 -5.94
N THR A 216 -2.83 -15.14 -6.36
CA THR A 216 -2.85 -14.36 -7.61
C THR A 216 -1.94 -13.13 -7.55
N GLY A 217 -1.61 -12.63 -6.35
CA GLY A 217 -0.77 -11.45 -6.17
C GLY A 217 0.71 -11.65 -6.47
N LEU A 218 1.18 -12.90 -6.65
CA LEU A 218 2.61 -13.17 -6.85
C LEU A 218 3.13 -12.56 -8.16
N ALA A 219 4.31 -11.93 -8.07
CA ALA A 219 5.09 -11.54 -9.23
C ALA A 219 5.49 -12.78 -10.05
N ARG A 220 5.79 -12.58 -11.34
CA ARG A 220 6.37 -13.64 -12.18
C ARG A 220 7.71 -14.13 -11.64
N GLY A 221 8.42 -13.26 -10.94
CA GLY A 221 9.77 -13.48 -10.41
C GLY A 221 10.70 -12.31 -10.75
N TYR A 222 11.99 -12.53 -10.60
CA TYR A 222 13.00 -11.53 -10.91
C TYR A 222 13.43 -11.61 -12.39
N LEU A 223 13.39 -10.48 -13.11
CA LEU A 223 13.78 -10.42 -14.51
C LEU A 223 15.25 -10.84 -14.68
N GLY A 224 15.51 -11.78 -15.60
CA GLY A 224 16.86 -12.24 -15.93
C GLY A 224 17.56 -13.01 -14.81
N ARG A 225 16.84 -13.43 -13.76
CA ARG A 225 17.38 -14.25 -12.67
C ARG A 225 16.50 -15.50 -12.49
N PRO A 226 16.74 -16.56 -13.28
CA PRO A 226 16.11 -17.85 -13.01
C PRO A 226 16.52 -18.33 -11.61
N GLY A 227 15.55 -18.82 -10.84
CA GLY A 227 15.76 -19.47 -9.55
C GLY A 227 16.22 -20.90 -9.71
#